data_AF-A0A8C1EGH9-F1
#
_entry.id   AF-A0A8C1EGH9-F1
#
_cell.length_a   1.000
_cell.length_b   1.000
_cell.length_c   1.000
_cell.angle_alpha   90.00
_cell.angle_beta   90.00
_cell.angle_gamma   90.00
#
_symmetry.space_group_name_H-M   'P 1'
#
loop_
_entity.id
_entity.type
_entity.pdbx_description
1 polymer ?
#
loop_
_entity_poly.entity_id
_entity_poly.type
_entity_poly.pdbx_seq_one_letter_code
_entity_poly.pdbx_strand_id
1 'polypeptide(L)'
;MASTMVAVGLTLAAAGFAGRYAMQAMKHMEPQVKLALEASKSAFGSGYYRGGFEPKMTRREASLILGISPTANKNKIREAHRKLMILNHPDRGVLLPAGGVCCHCRLRCALSPHRIYPLSPG
;
A
#
# COMPACT_ATOMS: atom_id res chain seq x y z
N MET A 1 9.43 38.95 -25.82
CA MET A 1 9.65 38.03 -24.67
C MET A 1 8.86 38.44 -23.42
N ALA A 2 8.57 39.73 -23.17
CA ALA A 2 7.75 40.13 -22.02
C ALA A 2 6.27 39.68 -22.12
N SER A 3 5.65 39.80 -23.30
CA SER A 3 4.24 39.44 -23.49
C SER A 3 3.93 37.96 -23.27
N THR A 4 4.88 37.07 -23.56
CA THR A 4 4.74 35.63 -23.29
C THR A 4 4.80 35.33 -21.80
N MET A 5 5.63 36.04 -21.02
CA MET A 5 5.68 35.86 -19.56
C MET A 5 4.39 36.36 -18.88
N VAL A 6 3.84 37.48 -19.37
CA VAL A 6 2.56 38.01 -18.87
C VAL A 6 1.40 37.08 -19.21
N ALA A 7 1.33 36.56 -20.44
CA ALA A 7 0.31 35.60 -20.84
C ALA A 7 0.37 34.30 -20.04
N VAL A 8 1.58 33.76 -19.80
CA VAL A 8 1.78 32.56 -18.98
C VAL A 8 1.39 32.82 -17.52
N GLY A 9 1.75 33.99 -16.95
CA GLY A 9 1.34 34.35 -15.59
C GLY A 9 -0.17 34.43 -15.44
N LEU A 10 -0.87 35.03 -16.41
CA LEU A 10 -2.33 35.16 -16.40
C LEU A 10 -3.03 33.80 -16.54
N THR A 11 -2.54 32.90 -17.39
CA THR A 11 -3.16 31.58 -17.56
C THR A 11 -2.99 30.70 -16.33
N LEU A 12 -1.81 30.69 -15.70
CA LEU A 12 -1.60 29.96 -14.44
C LEU A 12 -2.47 30.52 -13.31
N ALA A 13 -2.58 31.85 -13.20
CA ALA A 13 -3.42 32.49 -12.20
C ALA A 13 -4.90 32.15 -12.40
N ALA A 14 -5.40 32.24 -13.64
CA ALA A 14 -6.78 31.90 -13.97
C ALA A 14 -7.11 30.42 -13.72
N ALA A 15 -6.22 29.51 -14.13
CA ALA A 15 -6.38 28.08 -13.90
C ALA A 15 -6.40 27.73 -12.40
N GLY A 16 -5.51 28.34 -11.62
CA GLY A 16 -5.46 28.15 -10.16
C GLY A 16 -6.74 28.64 -9.46
N PHE A 17 -7.25 29.81 -9.84
CA PHE A 17 -8.48 30.36 -9.25
C PHE A 17 -9.73 29.56 -9.64
N ALA A 18 -9.86 29.18 -10.92
CA ALA A 18 -10.95 28.34 -11.40
C ALA A 18 -10.94 26.96 -10.72
N GLY A 19 -9.76 26.34 -10.58
CA GLY A 19 -9.59 25.08 -9.87
C GLY A 19 -9.97 25.18 -8.38
N ARG A 20 -9.56 26.25 -7.69
CA ARG A 20 -9.94 26.48 -6.28
C ARG A 20 -11.45 26.67 -6.12
N TYR A 21 -12.08 27.41 -7.02
CA TYR A 21 -13.52 27.65 -6.99
C TYR A 21 -14.31 26.36 -7.25
N ALA A 22 -13.88 25.57 -8.25
CA ALA A 22 -14.45 24.25 -8.51
C ALA A 22 -14.31 23.31 -7.31
N MET A 23 -13.12 23.24 -6.69
CA MET A 23 -12.92 22.42 -5.49
C MET A 23 -13.74 22.90 -4.28
N GLN A 24 -13.96 24.20 -4.12
CA GLN A 24 -14.83 24.74 -3.07
C GLN A 24 -16.31 24.43 -3.33
N ALA A 25 -16.78 24.50 -4.57
CA ALA A 25 -18.15 24.11 -4.93
C ALA A 25 -18.39 22.61 -4.74
N MET A 26 -17.39 21.78 -5.07
CA MET A 26 -17.45 20.32 -4.88
C MET A 26 -17.37 19.87 -3.41
N LYS A 27 -17.01 20.73 -2.45
CA LYS A 27 -17.04 20.40 -1.01
C LYS A 27 -18.44 20.07 -0.49
N HIS A 28 -19.51 20.49 -1.16
CA HIS A 28 -20.87 20.09 -0.79
C HIS A 28 -21.28 18.73 -1.38
N MET A 29 -20.47 18.13 -2.25
CA MET A 29 -20.65 16.79 -2.86
C MET A 29 -19.59 15.78 -2.39
N GLU A 30 -19.09 15.94 -1.16
CA GLU A 30 -18.10 15.06 -0.51
C GLU A 30 -18.36 13.54 -0.64
N PRO A 31 -19.61 12.99 -0.53
CA PRO A 31 -19.77 11.54 -0.49
C PRO A 31 -19.49 10.85 -1.84
N GLN A 32 -19.76 11.48 -3.00
CA GLN A 32 -19.56 10.83 -4.30
C GLN A 32 -18.13 10.97 -4.84
N VAL A 33 -17.47 12.10 -4.58
CA VAL A 33 -16.09 12.32 -5.04
C VAL A 33 -15.11 11.49 -4.22
N LYS A 34 -15.35 11.30 -2.91
CA LYS A 34 -14.56 10.37 -2.09
C LYS A 34 -14.70 8.95 -2.59
N LEU A 35 -15.89 8.49 -2.97
CA LEU A 35 -16.08 7.15 -3.52
C LEU A 35 -15.37 6.97 -4.87
N ALA A 36 -15.39 7.96 -5.75
CA ALA A 36 -14.66 7.90 -7.03
C ALA A 36 -13.13 7.99 -6.85
N LEU A 37 -12.67 8.78 -5.88
CA LEU A 37 -11.24 8.91 -5.53
C LEU A 37 -10.72 7.69 -4.77
N GLU A 38 -11.54 7.08 -3.91
CA GLU A 38 -11.26 5.82 -3.24
C GLU A 38 -11.35 4.64 -4.22
N ALA A 39 -12.27 4.66 -5.19
CA ALA A 39 -12.30 3.66 -6.27
C ALA A 39 -11.01 3.70 -7.10
N SER A 40 -10.52 4.90 -7.42
CA SER A 40 -9.23 5.05 -8.10
C SER A 40 -8.04 4.71 -7.19
N LYS A 41 -8.03 5.07 -5.90
CA LYS A 41 -7.04 4.58 -4.93
C LYS A 41 -7.07 3.07 -4.73
N SER A 42 -8.24 2.44 -4.79
CA SER A 42 -8.41 0.98 -4.66
C SER A 42 -8.02 0.23 -5.93
N ALA A 43 -8.13 0.88 -7.10
CA ALA A 43 -7.59 0.35 -8.36
C ALA A 43 -6.05 0.37 -8.38
N PHE A 44 -5.42 1.25 -7.58
CA PHE A 44 -3.96 1.31 -7.37
C PHE A 44 -3.50 0.78 -6.00
N GLY A 45 -4.43 0.29 -5.17
CA GLY A 45 -4.21 -0.07 -3.78
C GLY A 45 -4.15 -1.58 -3.64
N SER A 46 -2.94 -2.08 -3.35
CA SER A 46 -2.62 -3.46 -3.01
C SER A 46 -3.79 -4.21 -2.36
N GLY A 47 -4.55 -4.94 -3.17
CA GLY A 47 -5.45 -5.97 -2.70
C GLY A 47 -4.59 -7.04 -2.07
N TYR A 48 -4.37 -6.95 -0.75
CA TYR A 48 -3.67 -7.98 -0.01
C TYR A 48 -4.38 -9.31 -0.26
N TYR A 49 -3.60 -10.31 -0.68
CA TYR A 49 -4.13 -11.65 -0.93
C TYR A 49 -4.77 -12.15 0.37
N ARG A 50 -6.08 -12.42 0.32
CA ARG A 50 -6.88 -12.75 1.51
C ARG A 50 -6.68 -14.23 1.84
N GLY A 51 -6.17 -14.52 3.03
CA GLY A 51 -5.98 -15.90 3.53
C GLY A 51 -4.60 -16.13 4.11
N GLY A 52 -4.35 -17.36 4.57
CA GLY A 52 -3.01 -17.85 4.92
C GLY A 52 -2.29 -18.46 3.73
N PHE A 53 -1.15 -19.09 3.98
CA PHE A 53 -0.51 -19.92 2.97
C PHE A 53 -1.36 -21.15 2.64
N GLU A 54 -1.31 -21.58 1.39
CA GLU A 54 -1.87 -22.84 0.94
C GLU A 54 -1.17 -23.99 1.67
N PRO A 55 -1.88 -25.04 2.11
CA PRO A 55 -1.28 -26.15 2.84
C PRO A 55 -0.18 -26.88 2.04
N LYS A 56 -0.21 -26.74 0.70
CA LYS A 56 0.81 -27.26 -0.21
C LYS A 56 1.40 -26.09 -0.98
N MET A 57 2.72 -25.96 -0.96
CA MET A 57 3.43 -24.91 -1.70
C MET A 57 3.24 -25.08 -3.22
N THR A 58 2.28 -24.37 -3.79
CA THR A 58 1.99 -24.42 -5.23
C THR A 58 2.86 -23.44 -6.02
N ARG A 59 3.03 -23.69 -7.33
CA ARG A 59 3.79 -22.76 -8.19
C ARG A 59 3.17 -21.37 -8.25
N ARG A 60 1.83 -21.29 -8.16
CA ARG A 60 1.09 -20.02 -8.15
C ARG A 60 1.38 -19.25 -6.87
N GLU A 61 1.30 -19.92 -5.73
CA GLU A 61 1.61 -19.30 -4.45
C GLU A 61 3.08 -18.84 -4.36
N ALA A 62 4.03 -19.68 -4.77
CA ALA A 62 5.45 -19.32 -4.79
C ALA A 62 5.72 -18.06 -5.63
N SER A 63 4.99 -17.90 -6.74
CA SER A 63 5.08 -16.72 -7.60
C SER A 63 4.58 -15.44 -6.91
N LEU A 64 3.51 -15.56 -6.10
CA LEU A 64 2.97 -14.46 -5.28
C LEU A 64 3.93 -14.08 -4.14
N ILE A 65 4.53 -15.06 -3.47
CA ILE A 65 5.48 -14.84 -2.37
C ILE A 65 6.76 -14.15 -2.87
N LEU A 66 7.30 -14.59 -4.01
CA LEU A 66 8.52 -14.04 -4.58
C LEU A 66 8.28 -12.74 -5.37
N GLY A 67 7.02 -12.38 -5.66
CA GLY A 67 6.67 -11.20 -6.46
C GLY A 67 7.12 -11.30 -7.93
N ILE A 68 7.13 -12.51 -8.50
CA ILE A 68 7.58 -12.78 -9.88
C ILE A 68 6.50 -13.51 -10.67
N SER A 69 6.56 -13.42 -12.01
CA SER A 69 5.69 -14.23 -12.86
C SER A 69 5.96 -15.73 -12.69
N PRO A 70 4.93 -16.61 -12.72
CA PRO A 70 5.12 -18.07 -12.69
C PRO A 70 5.93 -18.62 -13.87
N THR A 71 6.13 -17.84 -14.94
CA THR A 71 6.92 -18.20 -16.11
C THR A 71 8.36 -17.64 -16.08
N ALA A 72 8.79 -17.02 -14.98
CA ALA A 72 10.08 -16.35 -14.91
C ALA A 72 11.30 -17.31 -15.01
N ASN A 73 12.41 -16.77 -15.52
CA ASN A 73 13.68 -17.48 -15.66
C ASN A 73 14.30 -17.89 -14.30
N LYS A 74 15.00 -19.02 -14.28
CA LYS A 74 15.69 -19.57 -13.09
C LYS A 74 16.67 -18.60 -12.41
N ASN A 75 17.23 -17.64 -13.16
CA ASN A 75 18.13 -16.62 -12.61
C ASN A 75 17.35 -15.60 -11.76
N LYS A 76 16.22 -15.10 -12.29
CA LYS A 76 15.32 -14.17 -11.58
C LYS A 76 14.74 -14.80 -10.31
N ILE A 77 14.39 -16.10 -10.37
CA ILE A 77 13.91 -16.84 -9.20
C ILE A 77 14.96 -16.86 -8.08
N ARG A 78 16.21 -17.18 -8.39
CA ARG A 78 17.31 -17.24 -7.41
C ARG A 78 17.61 -15.88 -6.79
N GLU A 79 17.60 -14.83 -7.61
CA GLU A 79 17.83 -13.46 -7.14
C GLU A 79 16.70 -12.97 -6.22
N ALA A 80 15.44 -13.17 -6.63
CA ALA A 80 14.28 -12.80 -5.82
C ALA A 80 14.26 -13.57 -4.50
N HIS A 81 14.54 -14.88 -4.54
CA HIS A 81 14.62 -15.72 -3.35
C HIS A 81 15.71 -15.25 -2.39
N ARG A 82 16.93 -14.96 -2.89
CA ARG A 82 18.03 -14.43 -2.07
C ARG A 82 17.65 -13.11 -1.41
N LYS A 83 17.06 -12.18 -2.17
CA LYS A 83 16.61 -10.88 -1.66
C LYS A 83 15.57 -11.06 -0.54
N LEU A 84 14.57 -11.91 -0.77
CA LEU A 84 13.52 -12.17 0.20
C LEU A 84 14.05 -12.81 1.49
N MET A 85 15.00 -13.74 1.39
CA MET A 85 15.61 -14.41 2.53
C MET A 85 16.47 -13.46 3.38
N ILE A 86 17.20 -12.55 2.74
CA ILE A 86 18.00 -11.55 3.45
C ILE A 86 17.09 -10.57 4.21
N LEU A 87 15.97 -10.17 3.60
CA LEU A 87 15.00 -9.26 4.20
C LEU A 87 14.29 -9.88 5.40
N ASN A 88 13.96 -11.17 5.34
CA ASN A 88 13.24 -11.88 6.39
C ASN A 88 14.16 -12.75 7.28
N HIS A 89 15.48 -12.55 7.20
CA HIS A 89 16.43 -13.42 7.89
C HIS A 89 16.17 -13.39 9.41
N PRO A 90 16.06 -14.57 10.08
CA PRO A 90 15.70 -14.62 11.50
C PRO A 90 16.72 -13.89 12.39
N ASP A 91 18.00 -13.94 12.02
CA ASP A 91 19.06 -13.23 12.76
C ASP A 91 19.10 -11.71 12.51
N ARG A 92 18.31 -11.18 11.57
CA ARG A 92 18.29 -9.74 11.27
C ARG A 92 17.03 -9.03 11.78
N GLY A 93 16.05 -9.78 12.27
CA GLY A 93 14.78 -9.25 12.76
C GLY A 93 13.97 -8.55 11.66
N VAL A 94 12.65 -8.62 11.79
CA VAL A 94 11.75 -7.83 10.94
C VAL A 94 11.97 -6.35 11.28
N LEU A 95 12.83 -5.68 10.51
CA LEU A 95 12.82 -4.23 10.39
C LEU A 95 11.63 -3.87 9.51
N LEU A 96 10.48 -3.71 10.19
CA LEU A 96 9.35 -2.97 9.62
C LEU A 96 9.90 -1.62 9.11
N PRO A 97 9.60 -1.23 7.86
CA PRO A 97 9.97 0.08 7.37
C PRO A 97 9.36 1.14 8.30
N ALA A 98 10.22 2.04 8.76
CA ALA A 98 9.92 3.09 9.71
C ALA A 98 8.59 3.82 9.42
N GLY A 99 7.66 3.78 10.36
CA GLY A 99 6.39 4.50 10.25
C GLY A 99 5.30 4.18 11.28
N GLY A 100 5.53 3.28 12.25
CA GLY A 100 4.57 2.97 13.30
C GLY A 100 5.16 3.17 14.68
N VAL A 101 4.70 4.19 15.38
CA VAL A 101 5.00 4.48 16.79
C VAL A 101 4.83 3.24 17.67
N CYS A 102 5.89 2.84 18.39
CA CYS A 102 5.80 1.88 19.50
C CYS A 102 5.11 2.56 20.70
N CYS A 103 3.79 2.55 20.73
CA CYS A 103 2.98 3.11 21.84
C CYS A 103 2.78 2.13 23.01
N HIS A 104 3.81 1.39 23.44
CA HIS A 104 3.65 0.52 24.60
C HIS A 104 4.84 0.49 25.56
N CYS A 105 5.05 1.62 26.24
CA CYS A 105 5.47 1.55 27.65
C CYS A 105 4.99 2.75 28.49
N ARG A 106 3.72 3.19 28.35
CA ARG A 106 3.00 3.82 29.47
C ARG A 106 1.49 3.91 29.22
N LEU A 107 0.78 3.16 30.07
CA LEU A 107 -0.60 3.34 30.49
C LEU A 107 -1.70 3.10 29.45
N ARG A 108 -2.24 1.88 29.54
CA ARG A 108 -3.60 1.61 30.03
C ARG A 108 -4.31 0.63 29.09
N CYS A 109 -4.49 -0.57 29.61
CA CYS A 109 -5.40 -1.59 29.14
C CYS A 109 -6.75 -0.99 28.74
N ALA A 110 -7.21 -1.29 27.53
CA ALA A 110 -8.61 -1.56 27.29
C ALA A 110 -8.71 -2.52 26.09
N LEU A 111 -9.27 -3.71 26.36
CA LEU A 111 -9.91 -4.60 25.40
C LEU A 111 -8.99 -5.48 24.52
N SER A 112 -8.46 -6.54 25.14
CA SER A 112 -8.66 -7.88 24.56
C SER A 112 -10.07 -8.34 24.94
N PRO A 113 -10.89 -8.86 23.99
CA PRO A 113 -10.92 -10.31 23.76
C PRO A 113 -11.19 -10.62 22.25
N HIS A 114 -10.67 -11.61 21.54
CA HIS A 114 -10.61 -13.07 21.70
C HIS A 114 -9.60 -13.56 20.63
N ARG A 115 -8.52 -14.26 20.97
CA ARG A 115 -8.44 -15.73 20.92
C ARG A 115 -9.08 -16.37 19.68
N ILE A 116 -8.32 -16.52 18.58
CA ILE A 116 -8.45 -17.68 17.65
C ILE A 116 -7.06 -18.04 17.12
N TYR A 117 -6.32 -18.82 17.89
CA TYR A 117 -5.42 -19.84 17.34
C TYR A 117 -5.70 -21.11 18.12
N PRO A 118 -6.29 -22.15 17.51
CA PRO A 118 -6.09 -23.50 17.99
C PRO A 118 -4.85 -24.08 17.29
N LEU A 119 -3.73 -24.09 18.02
CA LEU A 119 -2.87 -25.28 18.13
C LEU A 119 -3.72 -26.35 18.84
N SER A 120 -3.78 -27.63 18.49
CA SER A 120 -2.67 -28.58 18.37
C SER A 120 -3.21 -29.97 17.91
N PRO A 121 -2.34 -30.98 17.70
CA PRO A 121 -2.56 -32.20 16.91
C PRO A 121 -3.09 -33.40 17.71
N GLY A 122 -3.46 -34.45 16.96
CA GLY A 122 -3.77 -35.80 17.43
C GLY A 122 -4.07 -36.71 16.26
#